data_AF-A0A5J5JQN0-F1
#
_entry.id   AF-A0A5J5JQN0-F1
#
_cell.length_a   1.000
_cell.length_b   1.000
_cell.length_c   1.000
_cell.angle_alpha   90.00
_cell.angle_beta   90.00
_cell.angle_gamma   90.00
#
_symmetry.space_group_name_H-M   'P 1'
#
loop_
_entity.id
_entity.type
_entity.pdbx_description
1 polymer ?
#
loop_
_entity_poly.entity_id
_entity_poly.type
_entity_poly.pdbx_seq_one_letter_code
_entity_poly.pdbx_strand_id
1 'polypeptide(L)' 'RTIQRELEDTLSEKILYGELRPGQVVKIDIEGEGDNATFTFTGEAKSPSVPDSAASIAETVQH' A
#
# COMPACT_ATOMS: atom_id res chain seq x y z
N ARG A 1 11.01 -11.24 5.42
CA ARG A 1 10.35 -11.78 6.63
C ARG A 1 10.15 -10.70 7.70
N THR A 2 11.10 -9.80 7.94
CA THR A 2 10.91 -8.64 8.85
C THR A 2 9.92 -7.62 8.27
N ILE A 3 10.20 -7.13 7.05
CA ILE A 3 9.39 -6.08 6.38
C ILE A 3 7.92 -6.50 6.19
N GLN A 4 7.65 -7.78 5.93
CA GLN A 4 6.28 -8.29 5.75
C GLN A 4 5.46 -8.22 7.04
N ARG A 5 6.09 -8.54 8.19
CA ARG A 5 5.42 -8.53 9.48
C ARG A 5 5.15 -7.10 9.95
N GLU A 6 6.12 -6.20 9.76
CA GLU A 6 5.96 -4.78 10.10
C GLU A 6 4.85 -4.12 9.27
N LEU A 7 4.75 -4.47 7.99
CA LEU A 7 3.70 -4.01 7.10
C LEU A 7 2.32 -4.56 7.50
N GLU A 8 2.22 -5.85 7.83
CA GLU A 8 0.97 -6.51 8.24
C GLU A 8 0.44 -5.98 9.58
N ASP A 9 1.32 -5.73 10.55
CA ASP A 9 0.94 -5.19 11.86
C ASP A 9 0.35 -3.77 11.72
N THR A 10 1.04 -2.89 10.98
CA THR A 10 0.57 -1.51 10.74
C THR A 10 -0.72 -1.46 9.93
N LEU A 11 -0.84 -2.34 8.93
CA LEU A 11 -2.04 -2.43 8.10
C LEU A 11 -3.24 -2.91 8.92
N SER A 12 -3.04 -3.91 9.78
CA SER A 12 -4.08 -4.45 10.67
C SER A 12 -4.59 -3.39 11.64
N GLU A 13 -3.69 -2.58 12.20
CA GLU A 13 -4.05 -1.48 13.09
C GLU A 13 -4.90 -0.42 12.38
N LYS A 14 -4.51 -0.02 11.16
CA LYS A 14 -5.27 0.95 10.34
C LYS A 14 -6.65 0.44 9.92
N ILE A 15 -6.79 -0.85 9.68
CA ILE A 15 -8.09 -1.49 9.41
C ILE A 15 -8.93 -1.52 10.69
N LEU A 16 -8.33 -1.84 11.85
CA LEU A 16 -9.02 -1.90 13.14
C LEU A 16 -9.60 -0.53 13.55
N TYR A 17 -8.87 0.56 13.30
CA TYR A 17 -9.36 1.93 13.53
C TYR A 17 -10.26 2.47 12.42
N GLY A 18 -10.48 1.71 11.34
CA GLY A 18 -11.35 2.10 10.23
C GLY A 18 -10.78 3.19 9.32
N GLU A 19 -9.48 3.49 9.42
CA GLU A 19 -8.77 4.38 8.49
C GLU A 19 -8.70 3.77 7.09
N LEU A 20 -8.55 2.45 7.02
CA LEU A 20 -8.60 1.67 5.79
C LEU A 20 -9.87 0.82 5.78
N ARG A 21 -10.62 0.91 4.68
CA ARG A 21 -11.88 0.18 4.50
C ARG A 21 -11.79 -0.88 3.41
N PRO A 22 -12.58 -1.96 3.50
CA PRO A 22 -12.67 -2.96 2.44
C PRO A 22 -12.98 -2.32 1.08
N GLY A 23 -12.32 -2.80 0.03
CA GLY A 23 -12.50 -2.33 -1.34
C GLY A 23 -11.66 -1.10 -1.72
N GLN A 24 -10.85 -0.57 -0.81
CA GLN A 24 -9.86 0.46 -1.13
C GLN A 24 -8.55 -0.16 -1.65
N VAL A 25 -7.89 0.56 -2.55
CA VAL A 25 -6.50 0.30 -2.92
C VAL A 25 -5.62 1.00 -1.89
N VAL A 26 -4.75 0.24 -1.23
CA VAL A 26 -3.83 0.80 -0.23
C VAL A 26 -2.50 1.12 -0.91
N LYS A 27 -2.17 2.40 -0.98
CA LYS A 27 -0.86 2.87 -1.44
C LYS A 27 0.09 2.90 -0.25
N ILE A 28 1.26 2.30 -0.43
CA ILE A 28 2.33 2.26 0.56
C ILE A 28 3.51 3.06 -0.01
N ASP A 29 3.92 4.10 0.70
CA ASP A 29 5.09 4.92 0.37
C ASP A 29 6.08 4.89 1.55
N ILE A 30 7.28 5.45 1.32
CA ILE A 30 8.32 5.60 2.34
C ILE A 30 8.65 7.07 2.44
N GLU A 31 8.58 7.62 3.65
CA GLU A 31 9.07 8.96 3.96
C GLU A 31 10.39 8.88 4.74
N GLY A 32 11.36 9.69 4.33
CA GLY A 32 12.70 9.68 4.92
C GLY A 32 13.65 8.64 4.31
N GLU A 33 14.89 8.60 4.81
CA GLU A 33 15.96 7.75 4.31
C GLU A 33 16.75 7.12 5.47
N GLY A 34 17.38 5.96 5.20
CA GLY A 34 18.19 5.24 6.19
C GLY A 34 17.36 4.78 7.38
N ASP A 35 17.91 4.94 8.59
CA ASP A 35 17.28 4.48 9.85
C ASP A 35 16.02 5.28 10.24
N ASN A 36 15.77 6.43 9.59
CA ASN A 36 14.59 7.26 9.82
C ASN A 36 13.47 7.01 8.79
N ALA A 37 13.65 6.06 7.87
CA ALA A 37 12.65 5.75 6.87
C ALA A 37 11.40 5.16 7.53
N THR A 38 10.23 5.75 7.24
CA THR A 38 8.94 5.35 7.81
C THR A 38 7.96 5.01 6.69
N PHE A 39 7.23 3.90 6.84
CA PHE A 39 6.18 3.53 5.90
C PHE A 39 4.91 4.35 6.14
N THR A 40 4.39 4.95 5.07
CA THR A 40 3.12 5.66 5.08
C THR A 40 2.07 4.87 4.28
N PHE A 41 0.82 4.92 4.72
CA PHE A 41 -0.27 4.14 4.15
C PHE A 41 -1.47 5.05 3.87
N THR A 42 -1.92 5.05 2.62
CA THR A 42 -3.06 5.85 2.17
C THR A 42 -4.09 4.94 1.51
N GLY A 43 -5.33 4.97 2.01
CA GLY A 43 -6.44 4.24 1.41
C GLY A 43 -7.13 5.08 0.35
N GLU A 44 -7.01 4.72 -0.91
CA GLU A 44 -7.69 5.37 -2.01
C GLU A 44 -8.89 4.54 -2.46
N ALA A 45 -10.00 5.22 -2.79
CA ALA A 45 -11.11 4.54 -3.45
C ALA A 45 -10.59 3.93 -4.75
N LYS A 46 -10.94 2.66 -5.03
CA LYS A 46 -10.50 1.97 -6.25
C LYS A 46 -10.97 2.78 -7.46
N SER A 47 -10.07 3.54 -8.07
CA SER A 47 -10.26 4.10 -9.40
C SER A 47 -10.48 2.91 -10.34
N PRO A 48 -11.41 3.00 -11.31
CA PRO A 48 -11.71 1.89 -12.22
C PRO A 48 -10.50 1.43 -13.06
N SER A 49 -9.38 2.15 -13.00
CA SER A 49 -8.17 1.92 -13.77
C SER A 49 -7.00 1.32 -12.99
N VAL A 50 -7.13 1.00 -11.69
CA VAL A 50 -6.01 0.35 -10.97
C VAL A 50 -6.02 -1.14 -11.30
N PRO A 51 -4.96 -1.67 -11.95
CA PRO A 51 -4.90 -3.08 -12.30
C PRO A 51 -4.81 -3.96 -11.04
N ASP A 52 -5.49 -5.11 -11.05
CA ASP A 52 -5.60 -6.00 -9.89
C ASP A 52 -4.30 -6.76 -9.53
N SER A 53 -3.19 -6.53 -10.23
CA SER A 53 -1.93 -7.21 -9.96
C SER A 53 -0.71 -6.36 -10.33
N ALA A 54 0.38 -6.54 -9.57
CA ALA A 54 1.67 -5.91 -9.83
C ALA A 54 2.28 -6.34 -11.20
N ALA A 55 1.83 -7.45 -11.77
CA ALA A 55 2.20 -7.83 -13.13
C ALA A 55 1.57 -6.88 -14.17
N SER A 56 0.38 -6.36 -13.92
CA SER A 56 -0.39 -5.56 -14.87
C SER A 56 0.08 -4.09 -14.96
N ILE A 57 0.80 -3.59 -13.96
CA ILE A 57 1.49 -2.29 -14.03
C ILE A 57 2.71 -2.33 -14.95
N ALA A 58 3.40 -3.47 -15.06
CA ALA A 58 4.59 -3.60 -15.90
C ALA A 58 4.24 -3.57 -17.41
N GLU A 59 3.05 -4.04 -17.76
CA GLU A 59 2.57 -4.09 -19.15
C GLU A 59 2.17 -2.71 -19.70
N THR A 60 1.74 -1.78 -18.84
CA THR A 60 1.29 -0.44 -19.24
C THR A 60 2.45 0.51 -19.61
N VAL A 61 3.67 0.24 -19.15
CA VAL A 61 4.84 1.13 -19.35
C VAL A 61 5.55 0.88 -20.70
N GLN A 62 5.12 -0.13 -21.46
CA GLN A 62 5.79 -0.57 -22.70
C GLN A 62 5.15 -0.06 -23.99
N HIS A 63 4.18 0.87 -23.91
CA HIS A 63 3.42 1.35 -25.06
C HIS A 63 3.37 2.87 -25.20
#